data_AF-A0A2T7F9V5-F1
#
_entry.id   AF-A0A2T7F9V5-F1
#
_cell.length_a   1.000
_cell.length_b   1.000
_cell.length_c   1.000
_cell.angle_alpha   90.00
_cell.angle_beta   90.00
_cell.angle_gamma   90.00
#
_symmetry.space_group_name_H-M   'P 1'
#
loop_
_entity.id
_entity.type
_entity.pdbx_description
1 polymer ?
#
loop_
_entity_poly.entity_id
_entity_poly.type
_entity_poly.pdbx_seq_one_letter_code
_entity_poly.pdbx_strand_id
1 'polypeptide(L)'
;MLGLRRLLAVSGHLGGRRAPAVAPAFAASSHSTLFVRALQILAQPGPVRLQKLSAPDAGIMELRLERPEAKNAIGKEMLQGLRSAIEEVEADATANVVLVASSVPKVFCAGADLKERRLMGPAEVRDFVNSLRSTFSSIEALSIPTIAVVEGAAFGGGLELALSCDLRICGKDAKFSLPETSLAIIPGYMALYLWPVGDKNGEEGHQSRDRGRHDLGTGC
;
A
#
# COMPACT_ATOMS: atom_id res chain seq x y z
N MET A 1 50.49 23.68 -0.66
CA MET A 1 51.01 24.83 -1.42
C MET A 1 51.78 24.32 -2.63
N LEU A 2 51.35 24.79 -3.81
CA LEU A 2 51.97 24.75 -5.15
C LEU A 2 52.65 23.48 -5.67
N GLY A 3 52.12 22.97 -6.80
CA GLY A 3 52.77 21.99 -7.66
C GLY A 3 52.11 21.93 -9.04
N LEU A 4 52.20 23.04 -9.78
CA LEU A 4 51.72 23.29 -11.15
C LEU A 4 52.42 22.37 -12.17
N ARG A 5 51.71 21.83 -13.19
CA ARG A 5 52.08 21.97 -14.63
C ARG A 5 51.11 21.27 -15.61
N ARG A 6 50.93 21.96 -16.75
CA ARG A 6 49.97 21.79 -17.84
C ARG A 6 50.43 20.82 -18.94
N LEU A 7 49.43 20.13 -19.50
CA LEU A 7 49.07 19.81 -20.89
C LEU A 7 49.94 20.28 -22.09
N LEU A 8 50.07 19.38 -23.09
CA LEU A 8 49.97 19.48 -24.58
C LEU A 8 51.12 18.70 -25.27
N ALA A 9 50.85 17.56 -25.94
CA ALA A 9 50.27 17.35 -27.29
C ALA A 9 51.35 17.09 -28.36
N VAL A 10 51.27 15.95 -29.03
CA VAL A 10 51.96 15.66 -30.32
C VAL A 10 50.98 14.89 -31.22
N SER A 11 50.95 15.28 -32.49
CA SER A 11 50.07 14.81 -33.57
C SER A 11 50.90 14.23 -34.74
N GLY A 12 50.27 13.43 -35.62
CA GLY A 12 50.80 12.93 -36.91
C GLY A 12 50.87 11.38 -36.98
N HIS A 13 50.02 10.57 -37.65
CA HIS A 13 49.32 10.49 -38.95
C HIS A 13 50.05 9.66 -40.05
N LEU A 14 49.27 8.80 -40.74
CA LEU A 14 49.50 7.99 -41.98
C LEU A 14 50.05 6.56 -41.81
N GLY A 15 49.50 5.48 -42.40
CA GLY A 15 48.29 5.29 -43.21
C GLY A 15 48.16 3.81 -43.69
N GLY A 16 46.95 3.44 -44.13
CA GLY A 16 46.75 2.46 -45.23
C GLY A 16 46.24 1.03 -44.94
N ARG A 17 44.96 0.80 -45.29
CA ARG A 17 44.43 -0.19 -46.27
C ARG A 17 43.39 -1.24 -45.78
N ARG A 18 42.21 -1.13 -46.42
CA ARG A 18 41.23 -2.15 -46.91
C ARG A 18 40.43 -3.01 -45.90
N ALA A 19 39.10 -2.80 -45.92
CA ALA A 19 38.05 -3.82 -45.70
C ALA A 19 37.93 -4.74 -46.96
N PRO A 20 37.15 -5.85 -47.01
CA PRO A 20 36.01 -6.27 -46.15
C PRO A 20 35.87 -7.80 -45.86
N ALA A 21 34.90 -8.20 -45.02
CA ALA A 21 33.97 -9.36 -45.15
C ALA A 21 33.34 -9.72 -43.78
N VAL A 22 32.03 -9.52 -43.55
CA VAL A 22 30.87 -10.42 -43.77
C VAL A 22 30.64 -11.46 -42.65
N ALA A 23 29.61 -11.17 -41.82
CA ALA A 23 28.64 -12.07 -41.14
C ALA A 23 29.10 -13.02 -39.99
N PRO A 24 28.18 -13.44 -39.07
CA PRO A 24 26.74 -13.25 -39.10
C PRO A 24 26.15 -12.41 -37.96
N ALA A 25 25.11 -11.66 -38.33
CA ALA A 25 24.06 -11.27 -37.41
C ALA A 25 23.38 -12.56 -36.91
N PHE A 26 23.47 -12.83 -35.62
CA PHE A 26 22.54 -13.75 -34.96
C PHE A 26 21.15 -13.10 -35.06
N ALA A 27 20.36 -13.59 -36.02
CA ALA A 27 18.94 -13.34 -36.08
C ALA A 27 18.30 -13.99 -34.85
N ALA A 28 18.19 -13.24 -33.75
CA ALA A 28 17.28 -13.58 -32.68
C ALA A 28 15.86 -13.51 -33.27
N SER A 29 15.23 -14.67 -33.37
CA SER A 29 13.89 -14.84 -33.90
C SER A 29 12.89 -13.90 -33.21
N SER A 30 12.07 -13.23 -34.02
CA SER A 30 11.01 -12.28 -33.62
C SER A 30 9.95 -12.87 -32.66
N HIS A 31 9.99 -14.19 -32.42
CA HIS A 31 9.05 -14.90 -31.55
C HIS A 31 9.39 -14.79 -30.06
N SER A 32 10.65 -14.52 -29.70
CA SER A 32 11.09 -14.52 -28.28
C SER A 32 10.74 -13.22 -27.55
N THR A 33 10.71 -12.09 -28.25
CA THR A 33 10.38 -10.77 -27.68
C THR A 33 8.89 -10.59 -27.42
N LEU A 34 8.03 -11.22 -28.22
CA LEU A 34 6.58 -11.20 -28.01
C LEU A 34 6.17 -12.02 -26.78
N PHE A 35 6.83 -13.16 -26.54
CA PHE A 35 6.56 -13.99 -25.39
C PHE A 35 6.99 -13.32 -24.06
N VAL A 36 8.17 -12.68 -24.03
CA VAL A 36 8.64 -11.94 -22.85
C VAL A 36 7.76 -10.71 -22.57
N ARG A 37 7.33 -9.98 -23.60
CA ARG A 37 6.37 -8.88 -23.44
C ARG A 37 5.00 -9.37 -22.96
N ALA A 38 4.50 -10.49 -23.48
CA ALA A 38 3.23 -11.08 -23.03
C ALA A 38 3.33 -11.53 -21.56
N LEU A 39 4.45 -12.12 -21.13
CA LEU A 39 4.68 -12.49 -19.74
C LEU A 39 4.75 -11.26 -18.82
N GLN A 40 5.40 -10.17 -19.25
CA GLN A 40 5.44 -8.90 -18.51
C GLN A 40 4.08 -8.20 -18.43
N ILE A 41 3.22 -8.35 -19.46
CA ILE A 41 1.84 -7.84 -19.43
C ILE A 41 0.97 -8.65 -18.44
N LEU A 42 1.26 -9.94 -18.24
CA LEU A 42 0.55 -10.80 -17.28
C LEU A 42 1.04 -10.65 -15.83
N ALA A 43 2.25 -10.13 -15.62
CA ALA A 43 2.85 -9.90 -14.31
C ALA A 43 2.89 -8.40 -13.97
N GLN A 44 1.78 -7.68 -14.15
CA GLN A 44 1.69 -6.34 -13.58
C GLN A 44 1.68 -6.48 -12.05
N PRO A 45 2.62 -5.86 -11.32
CA PRO A 45 2.58 -5.87 -9.88
C PRO A 45 1.27 -5.21 -9.44
N GLY A 46 0.49 -5.92 -8.62
CA GLY A 46 -0.75 -5.39 -8.08
C GLY A 46 -0.53 -4.13 -7.24
N PRO A 47 -1.59 -3.38 -6.91
CA PRO A 47 -1.50 -2.12 -6.16
C PRO A 47 -1.02 -2.29 -4.72
N VAL A 48 -0.83 -3.52 -4.25
CA VAL A 48 -0.29 -3.88 -2.95
C VAL A 48 0.87 -4.86 -3.16
N ARG A 49 2.04 -4.52 -2.61
CA ARG A 49 3.21 -5.42 -2.58
C ARG A 49 3.50 -5.82 -1.14
N LEU A 50 3.60 -7.11 -0.89
CA LEU A 50 4.10 -7.65 0.38
C LEU A 50 5.55 -8.08 0.20
N GLN A 51 6.42 -7.67 1.11
CA GLN A 51 7.84 -8.03 1.11
C GLN A 51 8.28 -8.42 2.51
N LYS A 52 8.88 -9.59 2.64
CA LYS A 52 9.56 -9.99 3.86
C LYS A 52 10.99 -9.45 3.89
N LEU A 53 11.36 -8.79 4.98
CA LEU A 53 12.72 -8.28 5.14
C LEU A 53 13.69 -9.40 5.53
N SER A 54 14.92 -9.27 5.02
CA SER A 54 16.02 -10.17 5.36
C SER A 54 16.79 -9.63 6.57
N ALA A 55 17.72 -10.44 7.11
CA ALA A 55 18.56 -10.02 8.22
C ALA A 55 19.27 -8.66 7.94
N PRO A 56 19.37 -7.78 8.96
CA PRO A 56 19.06 -7.99 10.37
C PRO A 56 17.57 -7.89 10.73
N ASP A 57 16.72 -7.46 9.81
CA ASP A 57 15.30 -7.14 10.01
C ASP A 57 14.37 -8.34 9.80
N ALA A 58 14.88 -9.56 10.03
CA ALA A 58 14.13 -10.79 9.79
C ALA A 58 12.86 -10.85 10.67
N GLY A 59 11.73 -11.21 10.03
CA GLY A 59 10.42 -11.26 10.66
C GLY A 59 9.60 -9.97 10.51
N ILE A 60 10.16 -8.92 9.90
CA ILE A 60 9.38 -7.75 9.49
C ILE A 60 8.74 -8.02 8.11
N MET A 61 7.42 -7.88 8.04
CA MET A 61 6.64 -7.93 6.80
C MET A 61 6.28 -6.51 6.37
N GLU A 62 6.74 -6.09 5.20
CA GLU A 62 6.47 -4.75 4.67
C GLU A 62 5.38 -4.82 3.59
N LEU A 63 4.19 -4.31 3.92
CA LEU A 63 3.07 -4.14 3.02
C LEU A 63 3.11 -2.72 2.46
N ARG A 64 3.33 -2.60 1.14
CA ARG A 64 3.42 -1.32 0.43
C ARG A 64 2.22 -1.09 -0.48
N LEU A 65 1.64 0.10 -0.37
CA LEU A 65 0.62 0.62 -1.29
C LEU A 65 1.31 1.29 -2.49
N GLU A 66 1.00 0.83 -3.71
CA GLU A 66 1.77 1.13 -4.93
C GLU A 66 0.89 1.49 -6.14
N ARG A 67 -0.05 2.41 -5.95
CA ARG A 67 -0.97 2.88 -7.00
C ARG A 67 -0.87 4.40 -7.19
N PRO A 68 0.26 4.92 -7.73
CA PRO A 68 0.55 6.36 -7.78
C PRO A 68 -0.47 7.18 -8.58
N GLU A 69 -0.94 6.66 -9.71
CA GLU A 69 -1.89 7.32 -10.61
C GLU A 69 -3.26 7.58 -9.97
N ALA A 70 -3.59 6.82 -8.93
CA ALA A 70 -4.81 6.99 -8.14
C ALA A 70 -4.53 7.42 -6.69
N LYS A 71 -3.29 7.81 -6.36
CA LYS A 71 -2.90 8.20 -4.99
C LYS A 71 -3.27 7.14 -3.94
N ASN A 72 -3.05 5.86 -4.28
CA ASN A 72 -3.43 4.71 -3.48
C ASN A 72 -4.91 4.68 -3.07
N ALA A 73 -5.80 5.24 -3.90
CA ALA A 73 -7.23 5.14 -3.63
C ALA A 73 -7.68 3.67 -3.60
N ILE A 74 -8.52 3.35 -2.62
CA ILE A 74 -9.06 2.04 -2.33
C ILE A 74 -10.24 1.80 -3.27
N GLY A 75 -9.94 1.17 -4.40
CA GLY A 75 -10.90 0.51 -5.27
C GLY A 75 -10.94 -1.00 -5.01
N LYS A 76 -11.61 -1.76 -5.88
CA LYS A 76 -11.73 -3.22 -5.75
C LYS A 76 -10.38 -3.94 -5.74
N GLU A 77 -9.48 -3.53 -6.63
CA GLU A 77 -8.17 -4.16 -6.81
C GLU A 77 -7.26 -3.93 -5.59
N MET A 78 -7.18 -2.68 -5.11
CA MET A 78 -6.46 -2.34 -3.88
C MET A 78 -6.98 -3.14 -2.69
N LEU A 79 -8.31 -3.23 -2.55
CA LEU A 79 -8.93 -3.96 -1.45
C LEU A 79 -8.71 -5.48 -1.55
N GLN A 80 -8.65 -6.03 -2.75
CA GLN A 80 -8.27 -7.44 -2.96
C GLN A 80 -6.80 -7.67 -2.60
N GLY A 81 -5.89 -6.81 -3.05
CA GLY A 81 -4.47 -6.90 -2.73
C GLY A 81 -4.20 -6.81 -1.22
N LEU A 82 -4.92 -5.94 -0.51
CA LEU A 82 -4.85 -5.86 0.95
C LEU A 82 -5.26 -7.18 1.61
N ARG A 83 -6.39 -7.77 1.21
CA ARG A 83 -6.87 -9.05 1.75
C ARG A 83 -5.85 -10.17 1.53
N SER A 84 -5.37 -10.32 0.30
CA SER A 84 -4.37 -11.35 -0.02
C SER A 84 -3.08 -11.17 0.78
N ALA A 85 -2.62 -9.92 0.98
CA ALA A 85 -1.44 -9.66 1.80
C ALA A 85 -1.67 -9.99 3.29
N ILE A 86 -2.86 -9.71 3.84
CA ILE A 86 -3.21 -10.06 5.22
C ILE A 86 -3.25 -11.58 5.39
N GLU A 87 -3.89 -12.30 4.47
CA GLU A 87 -3.95 -13.76 4.46
C GLU A 87 -2.53 -14.38 4.39
N GLU A 88 -1.64 -13.81 3.58
CA GLU A 88 -0.24 -14.27 3.48
C GLU A 88 0.54 -14.02 4.78
N VAL A 89 0.35 -12.85 5.41
CA VAL A 89 0.95 -12.54 6.71
C VAL A 89 0.46 -13.50 7.79
N GLU A 90 -0.85 -13.74 7.87
CA GLU A 90 -1.44 -14.62 8.88
C GLU A 90 -0.96 -16.07 8.74
N ALA A 91 -0.66 -16.50 7.51
CA ALA A 91 -0.12 -17.83 7.22
C ALA A 91 1.39 -17.95 7.51
N ASP A 92 2.16 -16.85 7.61
CA ASP A 92 3.61 -16.87 7.84
C ASP A 92 3.93 -16.86 9.34
N ALA A 93 4.21 -18.04 9.90
CA ALA A 93 4.59 -18.22 11.31
C ALA A 93 5.90 -17.53 11.74
N THR A 94 6.67 -16.96 10.79
CA THR A 94 7.90 -16.21 11.09
C THR A 94 7.70 -14.69 11.02
N ALA A 95 6.52 -14.23 10.63
CA ALA A 95 6.15 -12.82 10.71
C ALA A 95 6.00 -12.41 12.19
N ASN A 96 6.70 -11.36 12.58
CA ASN A 96 6.69 -10.81 13.94
C ASN A 96 6.02 -9.43 13.99
N VAL A 97 6.01 -8.69 12.89
CA VAL A 97 5.42 -7.34 12.78
C VAL A 97 5.11 -7.02 11.32
N VAL A 98 4.04 -6.26 11.10
CA VAL A 98 3.68 -5.73 9.77
C VAL A 98 3.88 -4.23 9.73
N LEU A 99 4.59 -3.75 8.71
CA LEU A 99 4.65 -2.33 8.36
C LEU A 99 3.71 -2.07 7.19
N VAL A 100 2.70 -1.23 7.38
CA VAL A 100 1.83 -0.74 6.30
C VAL A 100 2.35 0.62 5.87
N ALA A 101 2.94 0.69 4.68
CA ALA A 101 3.58 1.89 4.16
C ALA A 101 3.13 2.20 2.75
N SER A 102 3.49 3.39 2.25
CA SER A 102 3.30 3.73 0.85
C SER A 102 4.62 3.83 0.10
N SER A 103 4.62 3.42 -1.17
CA SER A 103 5.69 3.70 -2.12
C SER A 103 5.47 5.02 -2.89
N VAL A 104 4.34 5.71 -2.67
CA VAL A 104 3.98 6.92 -3.40
C VAL A 104 4.41 8.16 -2.60
N PRO A 105 5.26 9.04 -3.15
CA PRO A 105 5.73 10.22 -2.42
C PRO A 105 4.58 11.13 -1.97
N LYS A 106 4.63 11.58 -0.71
CA LYS A 106 3.65 12.50 -0.07
C LYS A 106 2.21 11.99 0.00
N VAL A 107 1.98 10.71 -0.29
CA VAL A 107 0.67 10.08 -0.23
C VAL A 107 0.80 8.79 0.56
N PHE A 108 -0.03 8.62 1.58
CA PHE A 108 -0.24 7.32 2.17
C PHE A 108 -1.39 6.62 1.45
N CYS A 109 -2.60 7.15 1.58
CA CYS A 109 -3.80 6.64 0.93
C CYS A 109 -4.89 7.73 0.85
N ALA A 110 -5.44 7.95 -0.35
CA ALA A 110 -6.45 8.97 -0.60
C ALA A 110 -7.89 8.59 -0.17
N GLY A 111 -8.09 7.38 0.35
CA GLY A 111 -9.42 6.87 0.71
C GLY A 111 -10.11 6.16 -0.45
N ALA A 112 -11.43 6.19 -0.50
CA ALA A 112 -12.20 5.47 -1.52
C ALA A 112 -11.89 5.94 -2.95
N ASP A 113 -11.82 5.01 -3.91
CA ASP A 113 -11.73 5.36 -5.32
C ASP A 113 -13.04 5.95 -5.83
N LEU A 114 -13.11 7.28 -5.90
CA LEU A 114 -14.31 8.00 -6.33
C LEU A 114 -14.66 7.75 -7.80
N LYS A 115 -13.72 7.32 -8.65
CA LYS A 115 -14.03 6.99 -10.05
C LYS A 115 -14.79 5.67 -10.11
N GLU A 116 -14.30 4.65 -9.41
CA GLU A 116 -15.02 3.38 -9.29
C GLU A 116 -16.37 3.58 -8.58
N ARG A 117 -16.38 4.36 -7.50
CA ARG A 117 -17.58 4.56 -6.68
C ARG A 117 -18.75 5.18 -7.45
N ARG A 118 -18.46 6.06 -8.43
CA ARG A 118 -19.49 6.68 -9.29
C ARG A 118 -20.19 5.68 -10.21
N LEU A 119 -19.55 4.55 -10.50
CA LEU A 119 -20.06 3.52 -11.41
C LEU A 119 -20.82 2.41 -10.66
N MET A 120 -20.73 2.37 -9.32
CA MET A 120 -21.34 1.33 -8.51
C MET A 120 -22.83 1.59 -8.27
N GLY A 121 -23.65 0.54 -8.44
CA GLY A 121 -25.05 0.57 -8.00
C GLY A 121 -25.19 0.41 -6.47
N PRO A 122 -26.36 0.71 -5.86
CA PRO A 122 -26.54 0.66 -4.40
C PRO A 122 -26.18 -0.68 -3.73
N ALA A 123 -26.47 -1.81 -4.38
CA ALA A 123 -26.13 -3.13 -3.86
C ALA A 123 -24.62 -3.37 -3.84
N GLU A 124 -23.96 -3.08 -4.96
CA GLU A 124 -22.50 -3.16 -5.10
C GLU A 124 -21.78 -2.21 -4.13
N VAL A 125 -22.37 -1.03 -3.92
CA VAL A 125 -21.91 -0.04 -2.95
C VAL A 125 -21.84 -0.66 -1.54
N ARG A 126 -22.90 -1.35 -1.13
CA ARG A 126 -23.01 -2.01 0.18
C ARG A 126 -22.00 -3.15 0.29
N ASP A 127 -21.90 -3.98 -0.73
CA ASP A 127 -21.02 -5.15 -0.73
C ASP A 127 -19.54 -4.74 -0.69
N PHE A 128 -19.19 -3.66 -1.39
CA PHE A 128 -17.87 -3.05 -1.32
C PHE A 128 -17.54 -2.53 0.08
N VAL A 129 -18.45 -1.79 0.71
CA VAL A 129 -18.24 -1.24 2.06
C VAL A 129 -18.15 -2.36 3.10
N ASN A 130 -18.93 -3.43 2.97
CA ASN A 130 -18.83 -4.61 3.83
C ASN A 130 -17.49 -5.34 3.65
N SER A 131 -17.02 -5.48 2.41
CA SER A 131 -15.71 -6.06 2.12
C SER A 131 -14.58 -5.20 2.70
N LEU A 132 -14.70 -3.87 2.59
CA LEU A 132 -13.75 -2.91 3.17
C LEU A 132 -13.69 -3.07 4.69
N ARG A 133 -14.86 -3.14 5.34
CA ARG A 133 -14.94 -3.36 6.79
C ARG A 133 -14.29 -4.66 7.22
N SER A 134 -14.66 -5.77 6.57
CA SER A 134 -14.08 -7.07 6.88
C SER A 134 -12.57 -7.06 6.75
N THR A 135 -12.03 -6.41 5.71
CA THR A 135 -10.58 -6.33 5.48
C THR A 135 -9.88 -5.57 6.60
N PHE A 136 -10.42 -4.43 7.03
CA PHE A 136 -9.80 -3.64 8.10
C PHE A 136 -9.94 -4.32 9.46
N SER A 137 -11.06 -4.98 9.73
CA SER A 137 -11.22 -5.82 10.92
C SER A 137 -10.24 -7.00 10.94
N SER A 138 -9.90 -7.58 9.77
CA SER A 138 -8.85 -8.59 9.69
C SER A 138 -7.46 -8.04 10.04
N ILE A 139 -7.15 -6.78 9.69
CA ILE A 139 -5.89 -6.14 10.11
C ILE A 139 -5.84 -5.99 11.63
N GLU A 140 -6.92 -5.50 12.24
CA GLU A 140 -7.00 -5.34 13.70
C GLU A 140 -6.97 -6.67 14.46
N ALA A 141 -7.44 -7.75 13.83
CA ALA A 141 -7.48 -9.08 14.42
C ALA A 141 -6.16 -9.85 14.25
N LEU A 142 -5.16 -9.31 13.53
CA LEU A 142 -3.86 -9.95 13.38
C LEU A 142 -3.24 -10.21 14.75
N SER A 143 -2.66 -11.40 14.91
CA SER A 143 -2.02 -11.84 16.16
C SER A 143 -0.66 -11.19 16.41
N ILE A 144 -0.15 -10.43 15.44
CA ILE A 144 1.14 -9.74 15.47
C ILE A 144 0.95 -8.23 15.33
N PRO A 145 1.84 -7.41 15.92
CA PRO A 145 1.75 -5.96 15.84
C PRO A 145 1.74 -5.42 14.41
N THR A 146 0.95 -4.38 14.18
CA THR A 146 0.80 -3.66 12.92
C THR A 146 1.15 -2.18 13.09
N ILE A 147 1.96 -1.64 12.18
CA ILE A 147 2.44 -0.26 12.24
C ILE A 147 2.15 0.43 10.91
N ALA A 148 1.30 1.45 10.94
CA ALA A 148 1.10 2.35 9.79
C ALA A 148 2.21 3.39 9.73
N VAL A 149 2.97 3.41 8.64
CA VAL A 149 4.03 4.39 8.37
C VAL A 149 3.48 5.44 7.40
N VAL A 150 3.11 6.60 7.95
CA VAL A 150 2.40 7.66 7.24
C VAL A 150 3.32 8.86 6.98
N GLU A 151 3.90 8.89 5.77
CA GLU A 151 4.78 9.99 5.32
C GLU A 151 4.04 11.04 4.45
N GLY A 152 2.71 10.95 4.37
CA GLY A 152 1.92 11.75 3.42
C GLY A 152 0.44 11.84 3.75
N ALA A 153 -0.37 12.20 2.75
CA ALA A 153 -1.81 12.32 2.92
C ALA A 153 -2.49 10.96 3.17
N ALA A 154 -3.21 10.85 4.28
CA ALA A 154 -4.05 9.71 4.67
C ALA A 154 -5.48 10.23 4.91
N PHE A 155 -6.38 10.04 3.93
CA PHE A 155 -7.73 10.61 3.95
C PHE A 155 -8.81 9.54 3.89
N GLY A 156 -9.93 9.76 4.58
CA GLY A 156 -11.08 8.88 4.61
C GLY A 156 -10.69 7.44 4.90
N GLY A 157 -11.04 6.51 4.01
CA GLY A 157 -10.62 5.10 4.07
C GLY A 157 -9.11 4.87 4.26
N GLY A 158 -8.26 5.80 3.83
CA GLY A 158 -6.81 5.73 4.05
C GLY A 158 -6.39 6.05 5.48
N LEU A 159 -7.10 6.96 6.15
CA LEU A 159 -6.94 7.17 7.59
C LEU A 159 -7.59 6.02 8.37
N GLU A 160 -8.73 5.50 7.92
CA GLU A 160 -9.34 4.31 8.53
C GLU A 160 -8.40 3.09 8.46
N LEU A 161 -7.68 2.86 7.36
CA LEU A 161 -6.63 1.85 7.25
C LEU A 161 -5.47 2.08 8.24
N ALA A 162 -5.07 3.35 8.45
CA ALA A 162 -4.03 3.65 9.44
C ALA A 162 -4.55 3.48 10.89
N LEU A 163 -5.84 3.67 11.12
CA LEU A 163 -6.49 3.46 12.41
C LEU A 163 -6.72 1.99 12.72
N SER A 164 -6.85 1.12 11.69
CA SER A 164 -6.93 -0.32 11.87
C SER A 164 -5.59 -0.96 12.25
N CYS A 165 -4.48 -0.18 12.24
CA CYS A 165 -3.19 -0.63 12.74
C CYS A 165 -3.03 -0.30 14.24
N ASP A 166 -2.21 -1.06 14.96
CA ASP A 166 -1.93 -0.84 16.39
C ASP A 166 -1.26 0.52 16.61
N LEU A 167 -0.19 0.77 15.85
CA LEU A 167 0.64 1.97 15.95
C LEU A 167 0.65 2.76 14.65
N ARG A 168 0.87 4.06 14.77
CA ARG A 168 1.06 4.99 13.65
C ARG A 168 2.35 5.78 13.86
N ILE A 169 3.23 5.74 12.88
CA ILE A 169 4.42 6.58 12.81
C ILE A 169 4.18 7.59 11.70
N CYS A 170 4.30 8.88 12.03
CA CYS A 170 3.91 9.95 11.14
C CYS A 170 5.11 10.84 10.81
N GLY A 171 5.40 11.00 9.52
CA GLY A 171 6.36 11.97 9.04
C GLY A 171 5.86 13.41 9.24
N LYS A 172 6.78 14.38 9.21
CA LYS A 172 6.46 15.82 9.38
C LYS A 172 5.41 16.37 8.41
N ASP A 173 5.31 15.75 7.23
CA ASP A 173 4.43 16.17 6.14
C ASP A 173 3.12 15.36 6.10
N ALA A 174 2.89 14.49 7.09
CA ALA A 174 1.68 13.68 7.20
C ALA A 174 0.43 14.57 7.36
N LYS A 175 -0.63 14.22 6.64
CA LYS A 175 -1.91 14.95 6.68
C LYS A 175 -3.05 13.97 6.84
N PHE A 176 -3.93 14.24 7.80
CA PHE A 176 -5.05 13.38 8.15
C PHE A 176 -6.37 14.10 7.95
N SER A 177 -7.38 13.42 7.43
CA SER A 177 -8.73 13.98 7.28
C SER A 177 -9.76 12.89 7.09
N LEU A 178 -10.96 13.08 7.65
CA LEU A 178 -12.18 12.34 7.33
C LEU A 178 -13.16 13.30 6.62
N PRO A 179 -13.06 13.47 5.28
CA PRO A 179 -13.86 14.44 4.53
C PRO A 179 -15.30 13.96 4.24
N GLU A 180 -15.71 12.79 4.74
CA GLU A 180 -16.97 12.11 4.43
C GLU A 180 -18.22 12.97 4.67
N THR A 181 -18.24 13.74 5.76
CA THR A 181 -19.40 14.58 6.11
C THR A 181 -19.63 15.70 5.09
N SER A 182 -18.56 16.22 4.49
CA SER A 182 -18.65 17.19 3.37
C SER A 182 -19.22 16.57 2.10
N LEU A 183 -19.26 15.23 2.00
CA LEU A 183 -19.86 14.46 0.92
C LEU A 183 -21.22 13.86 1.31
N ALA A 184 -21.81 14.31 2.43
CA ALA A 184 -23.06 13.78 2.99
C ALA A 184 -23.04 12.27 3.26
N ILE A 185 -21.87 11.73 3.61
CA ILE A 185 -21.68 10.33 4.00
C ILE A 185 -20.93 10.24 5.35
N ILE A 186 -20.86 9.03 5.90
CA ILE A 186 -20.17 8.72 7.16
C ILE A 186 -18.95 7.85 6.83
N PRO A 187 -17.83 7.93 7.59
CA PRO A 187 -16.69 7.02 7.46
C PRO A 187 -17.13 5.56 7.40
N GLY A 188 -16.67 4.86 6.36
CA GLY A 188 -17.23 3.56 5.97
C GLY A 188 -16.92 2.49 7.00
N TYR A 189 -15.67 2.41 7.44
CA TYR A 189 -15.20 1.43 8.41
C TYR A 189 -15.63 1.79 9.83
N MET A 190 -15.36 3.01 10.24
CA MET A 190 -15.53 3.46 11.63
C MET A 190 -17.01 3.57 12.04
N ALA A 191 -17.94 3.56 11.09
CA ALA A 191 -19.37 3.39 11.35
C ALA A 191 -19.69 2.11 12.14
N LEU A 192 -18.88 1.03 12.04
CA LEU A 192 -19.05 -0.19 12.83
C LEU A 192 -18.88 0.05 14.34
N TYR A 193 -17.91 0.91 14.70
CA TYR A 193 -17.60 1.20 16.10
C TYR A 193 -18.63 2.13 16.76
N LEU A 194 -19.28 2.98 15.97
CA LEU A 194 -20.30 3.93 16.42
C LEU A 194 -21.71 3.33 16.48
N TRP A 195 -22.00 2.38 15.60
CA TRP A 195 -23.28 1.71 15.54
C TRP A 195 -23.04 0.21 15.68
N PRO A 196 -23.24 -0.40 16.88
CA PRO A 196 -23.38 -1.84 16.93
C PRO A 196 -24.54 -2.16 15.99
N VAL A 197 -24.23 -2.76 14.84
CA VAL A 197 -25.23 -3.30 13.94
C VAL A 197 -25.81 -4.48 14.71
N GLY A 198 -26.82 -4.19 15.54
CA GLY A 198 -27.62 -5.21 16.18
C GLY A 198 -28.14 -6.11 15.08
N ASP A 199 -27.65 -7.34 15.09
CA ASP A 199 -28.16 -8.37 14.22
C ASP A 199 -29.67 -8.45 14.47
N LYS A 200 -30.46 -8.46 13.39
CA LYS A 200 -31.92 -8.53 13.49
C LYS A 200 -32.35 -9.96 13.78
N ASN A 201 -31.94 -10.46 14.94
CA ASN A 201 -32.40 -11.70 15.55
C ASN A 201 -32.70 -11.45 17.03
N GLY A 202 -33.65 -10.55 17.30
CA GLY A 202 -34.61 -10.63 18.40
C GLY A 202 -34.17 -10.96 19.85
N GLU A 203 -32.90 -10.87 20.22
CA GLU A 203 -32.47 -11.06 21.61
C GLU A 203 -31.79 -9.78 22.13
N GLU A 204 -32.51 -9.07 23.01
CA GLU A 204 -31.98 -7.96 23.78
C GLU A 204 -30.89 -8.46 24.73
N GLY A 205 -29.63 -8.28 24.33
CA GLY A 205 -28.46 -8.55 25.17
C GLY A 205 -28.38 -7.57 26.34
N HIS A 206 -28.94 -7.98 27.47
CA HIS A 206 -28.79 -7.33 28.77
C HIS A 206 -27.31 -7.31 29.20
N GLN A 207 -26.78 -6.11 29.43
CA GLN A 207 -25.69 -5.73 30.33
C GLN A 207 -24.52 -6.71 30.59
N SER A 208 -23.31 -6.29 30.21
CA SER A 208 -22.15 -6.28 31.12
C SER A 208 -21.00 -5.42 30.55
N ARG A 209 -21.15 -4.10 30.61
CA ARG A 209 -20.01 -3.17 30.54
C ARG A 209 -19.65 -2.78 31.97
N ASP A 210 -18.97 -3.68 32.65
CA ASP A 210 -18.17 -3.34 33.82
C ASP A 210 -16.71 -3.69 33.51
N ARG A 211 -16.00 -2.74 32.89
CA ARG A 211 -14.55 -2.74 32.87
C ARG A 211 -14.09 -1.32 33.18
N GLY A 212 -13.77 -1.12 34.46
CA GLY A 212 -12.66 -0.28 34.91
C GLY A 212 -12.59 1.12 34.32
N ARG A 213 -13.49 2.00 34.76
CA ARG A 213 -13.29 3.45 34.64
C ARG A 213 -12.20 3.84 35.65
N HIS A 214 -10.93 3.75 35.25
CA HIS A 214 -9.88 4.46 35.96
C HIS A 214 -9.96 5.93 35.55
N ASP A 215 -10.36 6.73 36.54
CA ASP A 215 -10.21 8.17 36.57
C ASP A 215 -8.75 8.54 36.28
N LEU A 216 -8.50 9.19 35.14
CA LEU A 216 -7.30 9.98 34.93
C LEU A 216 -7.73 11.43 34.80
N GLY A 217 -7.68 12.10 35.95
CA GLY A 217 -7.77 13.54 36.06
C GLY A 217 -6.64 14.22 35.29
N THR A 218 -7.00 15.37 34.73
CA THR A 218 -6.20 16.58 34.50
C THR A 218 -4.71 16.54 34.90
N GLY A 219 -3.81 16.84 33.97
CA GLY A 219 -2.51 17.42 34.31
C GLY A 219 -1.40 17.20 33.28
N CYS A 220 -1.05 18.29 32.57
CA CYS A 220 0.05 18.50 31.61
C CYS A 220 -0.12 17.91 30.20
#